data_AF-A0A5K0VCN3-F1
#
_entry.id   AF-A0A5K0VCN3-F1
#
_cell.length_a   1.000
_cell.length_b   1.000
_cell.length_c   1.000
_cell.angle_alpha   90.00
_cell.angle_beta   90.00
_cell.angle_gamma   90.00
#
_symmetry.space_group_name_H-M   'P 1'
#
loop_
_entity.id
_entity.type
_entity.pdbx_description
1 polymer ?
#
loop_
_entity_poly.entity_id
_entity_poly.type
_entity_poly.pdbx_seq_one_letter_code
_entity_poly.pdbx_strand_id
1 'polypeptide(L)'
;IEAWFNPKNNGVNREAREVNSIIRQSLLDSNIRLLDLTHLSEFRADAHPAIWLGRQDAVSIWGQDCMHWCLPGVPDTWVDILAALIKDSFEKG
;
A
#
# COMPACT_ATOMS: atom_id res chain seq x y z
N ILE A 1 10.26 -14.94 -1.72
CA ILE A 1 9.13 -14.09 -1.31
C ILE A 1 8.82 -13.05 -2.39
N GLU A 2 9.82 -12.35 -2.93
CA GLU A 2 9.67 -11.44 -4.10
C GLU A 2 8.85 -11.99 -5.30
N ALA A 3 8.98 -13.29 -5.58
CA ALA A 3 8.24 -13.94 -6.66
C ALA A 3 6.72 -13.95 -6.45
N TRP A 4 6.24 -13.84 -5.21
CA TRP A 4 4.80 -13.77 -4.87
C TRP A 4 4.15 -12.46 -5.27
N PHE A 5 4.92 -11.37 -5.32
CA PHE A 5 4.44 -10.06 -5.73
C PHE A 5 4.78 -9.75 -7.19
N ASN A 6 5.32 -10.72 -7.93
CA ASN A 6 5.65 -10.49 -9.34
C ASN A 6 4.38 -10.52 -10.20
N PRO A 7 4.03 -9.43 -10.91
CA PRO A 7 2.85 -9.39 -11.79
C PRO A 7 2.85 -10.49 -12.84
N LYS A 8 4.03 -10.92 -13.32
CA LYS A 8 4.17 -11.99 -14.32
C LYS A 8 3.70 -13.36 -13.82
N ASN A 9 3.65 -13.56 -12.50
CA ASN A 9 3.23 -14.81 -11.87
C ASN A 9 1.75 -14.79 -11.47
N ASN A 10 0.99 -13.77 -11.89
CA ASN A 10 -0.37 -13.52 -11.42
C ASN A 10 -0.46 -13.50 -9.88
N GLY A 11 0.57 -12.90 -9.25
CA GLY A 11 0.69 -12.77 -7.81
C GLY A 11 -0.31 -11.80 -7.20
N VAL A 12 -0.37 -11.75 -5.87
CA VAL A 12 -1.20 -10.78 -5.15
C VAL A 12 -0.74 -9.35 -5.46
N ASN A 13 -1.66 -8.39 -5.43
CA ASN A 13 -1.40 -6.97 -5.71
C ASN A 13 -0.91 -6.67 -7.14
N ARG A 14 -1.16 -7.57 -8.10
CA ARG A 14 -0.75 -7.42 -9.50
C ARG A 14 -1.21 -6.09 -10.10
N GLU A 15 -2.51 -5.79 -9.98
CA GLU A 15 -3.12 -4.58 -10.56
C GLU A 15 -2.50 -3.32 -9.94
N ALA A 16 -2.26 -3.32 -8.62
CA ALA A 16 -1.61 -2.22 -7.93
C ALA A 16 -0.18 -2.00 -8.48
N ARG A 17 0.60 -3.06 -8.71
CA ARG A 17 1.94 -2.95 -9.30
C ARG A 17 1.93 -2.48 -10.76
N GLU A 18 0.95 -2.93 -11.55
CA GLU A 18 0.77 -2.46 -12.93
C GLU A 18 0.50 -0.94 -12.94
N VAL A 19 -0.44 -0.46 -12.12
CA VAL A 19 -0.74 0.98 -11.99
C VAL A 19 0.47 1.75 -11.46
N ASN A 20 1.17 1.24 -10.45
CA ASN A 20 2.38 1.87 -9.91
C ASN A 20 3.50 2.02 -10.95
N SER A 21 3.62 1.08 -11.88
CA SER A 21 4.58 1.18 -12.98
C SER A 21 4.25 2.34 -13.92
N ILE A 22 2.96 2.55 -14.21
CA ILE A 22 2.48 3.66 -15.03
C ILE A 22 2.72 4.98 -14.29
N ILE A 23 2.38 5.07 -13.00
CA ILE A 23 2.62 6.25 -12.18
C ILE A 23 4.11 6.62 -12.20
N ARG A 24 5.01 5.67 -11.95
CA ARG A 24 6.46 5.93 -12.00
C ARG A 24 6.89 6.47 -13.36
N GLN A 25 6.41 5.88 -14.44
CA GLN A 25 6.72 6.33 -15.80
C GLN A 25 6.21 7.75 -16.06
N SER A 26 5.00 8.08 -15.61
CA SER A 26 4.41 9.41 -15.76
C SER A 26 5.12 10.50 -14.95
N LEU A 27 5.89 10.14 -13.92
CA LEU A 27 6.58 11.08 -13.05
C LEU A 27 8.03 11.37 -13.45
N LEU A 28 8.61 10.67 -14.43
CA LEU A 28 10.05 10.78 -14.78
C LEU A 28 10.51 12.21 -15.08
N ASP A 29 9.67 13.02 -15.74
CA ASP A 29 9.99 14.40 -16.12
C ASP A 29 9.34 15.43 -15.17
N SER A 30 8.90 15.00 -13.99
CA SER A 30 8.22 15.84 -13.01
C SER A 30 9.12 16.17 -11.81
N ASN A 31 8.80 17.25 -11.10
CA ASN A 31 9.41 17.58 -9.81
C ASN A 31 8.72 16.85 -8.62
N ILE A 32 7.85 15.87 -8.90
CA ILE A 32 7.11 15.16 -7.87
C ILE A 32 7.99 14.02 -7.34
N ARG A 33 8.20 14.01 -6.02
CA ARG A 33 8.88 12.90 -5.33
C ARG A 33 7.85 11.83 -4.97
N LEU A 34 8.02 10.63 -5.49
CA LEU A 34 7.15 9.50 -5.17
C LEU A 34 7.46 8.97 -3.77
N LEU A 35 6.42 8.80 -2.95
CA LEU A 35 6.48 8.05 -1.70
C LEU A 35 6.13 6.58 -2.00
N ASP A 36 7.13 5.74 -2.27
CA ASP A 36 6.90 4.34 -2.62
C ASP A 36 6.76 3.46 -1.36
N LEU A 37 5.51 3.19 -0.99
CA LEU A 37 5.15 2.35 0.17
C LEU A 37 4.70 0.94 -0.23
N THR A 38 4.70 0.65 -1.53
CA THR A 38 4.13 -0.57 -2.09
C THR A 38 4.77 -1.81 -1.51
N HIS A 39 6.10 -1.90 -1.64
CA HIS A 39 6.84 -3.10 -1.24
C HIS A 39 6.67 -3.39 0.25
N LEU A 40 6.76 -2.39 1.14
CA LEU A 40 6.53 -2.57 2.58
C LEU A 40 5.10 -3.07 2.86
N SER A 41 4.10 -2.46 2.21
CA SER A 41 2.69 -2.76 2.48
C SER A 41 2.28 -4.14 1.99
N GLU A 42 2.92 -4.65 0.93
CA GLU A 42 2.65 -6.00 0.38
C GLU A 42 2.91 -7.14 1.38
N PHE A 43 3.78 -6.94 2.36
CA PHE A 43 4.02 -7.93 3.42
C PHE A 43 2.97 -7.92 4.53
N ARG A 44 2.01 -6.98 4.49
CA ARG A 44 1.11 -6.72 5.62
C ARG A 44 -0.31 -7.23 5.41
N ALA A 45 -0.47 -8.40 4.76
CA ALA A 45 -1.77 -9.04 4.62
C ALA A 45 -2.51 -9.27 5.97
N ASP A 46 -1.76 -9.31 7.08
CA ASP A 46 -2.27 -9.43 8.45
C ASP A 46 -2.99 -8.18 8.97
N ALA A 47 -2.78 -7.01 8.36
CA ALA A 47 -3.27 -5.73 8.86
C ALA A 47 -4.60 -5.27 8.24
N HIS A 48 -5.27 -6.14 7.49
CA HIS A 48 -6.58 -5.87 6.90
C HIS A 48 -7.73 -6.18 7.87
N PRO A 49 -8.87 -5.46 7.80
CA PRO A 49 -10.06 -5.75 8.60
C PRO A 49 -10.66 -7.14 8.38
N ALA A 50 -10.45 -7.75 7.21
CA ALA A 50 -10.97 -9.06 6.85
C ALA A 50 -12.48 -9.17 7.12
N ILE A 51 -12.88 -9.93 8.16
CA ILE A 51 -14.28 -10.19 8.53
C ILE A 51 -14.90 -9.13 9.45
N TRP A 52 -14.09 -8.22 10.01
CA TRP A 52 -14.52 -7.35 11.10
C TRP A 52 -15.30 -6.10 10.65
N LEU A 53 -15.80 -6.10 9.40
CA LEU A 53 -16.66 -5.05 8.86
C LEU A 53 -18.10 -5.13 9.38
N GLY A 54 -18.29 -4.89 10.68
CA GLY A 54 -19.55 -4.39 11.29
C GLY A 54 -20.83 -5.24 11.21
N ARG A 55 -20.95 -6.22 10.31
CA ARG A 55 -22.11 -7.13 10.19
C ARG A 55 -21.66 -8.55 9.91
N GLN A 56 -22.27 -9.48 10.64
CA GLN A 56 -21.92 -10.90 10.63
C GLN A 56 -22.15 -11.59 9.27
N ASP A 57 -23.01 -11.03 8.43
CA ASP A 57 -23.33 -11.50 7.07
C ASP A 57 -22.60 -10.73 5.95
N ALA A 58 -21.89 -9.64 6.27
CA ALA A 58 -21.24 -8.80 5.26
C ALA A 58 -20.23 -9.58 4.42
N VAL A 59 -19.49 -10.49 5.04
CA VAL A 59 -18.47 -11.32 4.37
C VAL A 59 -19.09 -12.26 3.35
N SER A 60 -20.24 -12.86 3.66
CA SER A 60 -20.94 -13.77 2.74
C SER A 60 -21.55 -13.05 1.53
N ILE A 61 -21.87 -11.76 1.67
CA ILE A 61 -22.49 -10.98 0.59
C ILE A 61 -21.44 -10.22 -0.23
N TRP A 62 -20.43 -9.66 0.42
CA TRP A 62 -19.48 -8.70 -0.15
C TRP A 62 -18.03 -9.20 -0.18
N GLY A 63 -17.74 -10.35 0.43
CA GLY A 63 -16.38 -10.87 0.59
C GLY A 63 -15.62 -10.25 1.76
N GLN A 64 -14.36 -10.67 1.93
CA GLN A 64 -13.43 -10.11 2.91
C GLN A 64 -12.93 -8.75 2.44
N ASP A 65 -12.77 -7.81 3.37
CA ASP A 65 -12.07 -6.56 3.05
C ASP A 65 -10.56 -6.76 3.10
N CYS A 66 -9.97 -6.81 1.90
CA CYS A 66 -8.53 -6.90 1.69
C CYS A 66 -7.94 -5.60 1.10
N MET A 67 -8.71 -4.50 1.08
CA MET A 67 -8.27 -3.23 0.48
C MET A 67 -8.01 -2.16 1.53
N HIS A 68 -8.80 -2.13 2.60
CA HIS A 68 -8.63 -1.20 3.70
C HIS A 68 -7.69 -1.75 4.77
N TRP A 69 -7.21 -0.87 5.64
CA TRP A 69 -6.30 -1.21 6.72
C TRP A 69 -6.98 -0.97 8.07
N CYS A 70 -6.72 -1.85 9.03
CA CYS A 70 -7.07 -1.58 10.42
C CYS A 70 -6.31 -0.36 10.96
N LEU A 71 -6.92 0.34 11.91
CA LEU A 71 -6.27 1.37 12.72
C LEU A 71 -6.36 0.98 14.21
N PRO A 72 -5.26 1.12 14.98
CA PRO A 72 -3.90 1.47 14.52
C PRO A 72 -3.30 0.39 13.59
N GLY A 73 -2.43 0.77 12.66
CA GLY A 73 -1.90 -0.16 11.65
C GLY A 73 -0.95 0.43 10.61
N VAL A 74 -0.95 -0.18 9.42
CA VAL A 74 -0.05 0.16 8.30
C VAL A 74 -0.11 1.64 7.89
N PRO A 75 -1.29 2.31 7.86
CA PRO A 75 -1.35 3.73 7.56
C PRO A 75 -0.58 4.61 8.55
N ASP A 76 -0.49 4.22 9.82
CA ASP A 76 0.30 4.98 10.81
C ASP A 76 1.79 4.95 10.43
N THR A 77 2.30 3.79 10.00
CA THR A 77 3.68 3.66 9.50
C THR A 77 3.92 4.51 8.25
N TRP A 78 2.93 4.61 7.34
CA TRP A 78 3.03 5.48 6.17
C TRP A 78 3.17 6.95 6.56
N VAL A 79 2.38 7.39 7.55
CA VAL A 79 2.43 8.75 8.09
C VAL A 79 3.78 9.02 8.75
N ASP A 80 4.31 8.08 9.53
CA ASP A 80 5.63 8.21 10.17
C ASP A 80 6.76 8.36 9.15
N ILE A 81 6.76 7.54 8.08
CA ILE A 81 7.74 7.62 7.00
C ILE A 81 7.63 8.98 6.29
N LEU A 82 6.42 9.42 5.96
CA LEU A 82 6.21 10.71 5.30
C LEU A 82 6.68 11.87 6.19
N ALA A 83 6.33 11.86 7.47
CA ALA A 83 6.73 12.89 8.42
C ALA A 83 8.25 12.97 8.56
N ALA A 84 8.94 11.82 8.63
CA ALA A 84 10.39 11.75 8.66
C ALA A 84 11.03 12.34 7.39
N LEU A 85 10.51 12.02 6.21
CA LEU A 85 11.00 12.56 4.93
C LEU A 85 10.78 14.07 4.80
N ILE A 86 9.63 14.56 5.27
CA ILE A 86 9.35 16.00 5.32
C ILE A 86 10.35 16.70 6.24
N LYS A 87 10.55 16.16 7.45
CA LYS A 87 11.51 16.72 8.42
C LYS A 87 12.94 16.74 7.87
N ASP A 88 13.41 15.63 7.32
CA ASP A 88 14.74 15.52 6.70
C ASP A 88 14.93 16.55 5.57
N SER A 89 13.87 16.81 4.79
CA SER A 89 13.92 17.80 3.71
C SER A 89 14.05 19.25 4.20
N PHE A 90 13.58 19.56 5.42
CA PHE A 90 13.78 20.87 6.03
C PHE A 90 15.17 21.01 6.68
N GLU A 91 15.73 19.93 7.22
CA GLU A 91 17.04 19.94 7.89
C GLU A 91 18.21 19.96 6.90
N LYS A 92 18.02 19.42 5.70
CA LYS A 92 19.01 19.46 4.60
C LYS A 92 18.87 20.68 3.68
N GLY A 93 17.91 21.56 3.98
CA GLY A 93 17.69 22.84 3.29
C GLY A 93 18.69 23.91 3.70
#